data_AF-W6LAX9-F1
#
_entry.id   AF-W6LAX9-F1
#
_cell.length_a   1.000
_cell.length_b   1.000
_cell.length_c   1.000
_cell.angle_alpha   90.00
_cell.angle_beta   90.00
_cell.angle_gamma   90.00
#
_symmetry.space_group_name_H-M   'P 1'
#
loop_
_entity.id
_entity.type
_entity.pdbx_description
1 polymer ?
#
loop_
_entity_poly.entity_id
_entity_poly.type
_entity_poly.pdbx_seq_one_letter_code
_entity_poly.pdbx_strand_id
1 'polypeptide(L)'
;MSAPIMIQYGIKNFNQNYMKYAQSVDHNQLQGGRNVITSKCKPFRYPGEFKGKNVNGHYSPCGAIAWSLFNDTISLYKTPKNIICDGGAFDVDGNCLLESNKCAKNGIALHSQVRIRQNSPDKTSNPEPMWTNKGDMSSSDPYLQHGYYFGEPGHKIPSITDEDFIVWSNLAYLPDFFNNYRIVNTDLEAGDYYFNITEQYDVVSFSGQKYVRLISYNWLGEKQYILGILLLSIGCIFFLDSVVVLIFKHVIYK
;
A
#
# COMPACT_ATOMS: atom_id res chain seq x y z
N MET A 1 10.43 -1.25 -22.00
CA MET A 1 9.77 -2.12 -21.01
C MET A 1 8.43 -2.52 -21.59
N SER A 2 8.07 -3.80 -21.53
CA SER A 2 6.77 -4.31 -21.98
C SER A 2 5.73 -4.23 -20.88
N ALA A 3 4.49 -3.89 -21.23
CA ALA A 3 3.33 -3.89 -20.35
C ALA A 3 2.98 -5.33 -19.90
N PRO A 4 2.37 -5.49 -18.70
CA PRO A 4 2.06 -4.46 -17.73
C PRO A 4 3.30 -3.98 -16.94
N ILE A 5 3.45 -2.67 -16.80
CA ILE A 5 4.53 -2.04 -16.03
C ILE A 5 3.94 -1.48 -14.75
N MET A 6 4.57 -1.75 -13.62
CA MET A 6 4.07 -1.28 -12.34
C MET A 6 4.95 -0.16 -11.80
N ILE A 7 4.29 0.92 -11.41
CA ILE A 7 4.88 1.99 -10.61
C ILE A 7 4.76 1.56 -9.15
N GLN A 8 5.87 1.59 -8.43
CA GLN A 8 5.90 1.34 -7.00
C GLN A 8 6.56 2.51 -6.27
N TYR A 9 6.04 2.82 -5.09
CA TYR A 9 6.74 3.67 -4.13
C TYR A 9 7.43 2.79 -3.09
N GLY A 10 8.58 3.24 -2.61
CA GLY A 10 9.33 2.57 -1.55
C GLY A 10 9.63 3.53 -0.42
N ILE A 11 9.56 3.01 0.81
CA ILE A 11 9.92 3.74 2.02
C ILE A 11 11.00 2.92 2.72
N LYS A 12 12.07 3.60 3.12
CA LYS A 12 13.12 3.03 3.95
C LYS A 12 13.04 3.53 5.38
N ASN A 13 13.53 2.70 6.29
CA ASN A 13 13.57 2.97 7.72
C ASN A 13 12.17 3.22 8.32
N PHE A 14 11.15 2.49 7.84
CA PHE A 14 9.78 2.58 8.34
C PHE A 14 9.29 1.22 8.84
N ASN A 15 9.28 1.04 10.17
CA ASN A 15 9.03 -0.25 10.81
C ASN A 15 7.54 -0.60 10.93
N GLN A 16 6.90 -1.01 9.84
CA GLN A 16 5.51 -1.50 9.86
C GLN A 16 5.34 -2.79 10.69
N ASN A 17 6.42 -3.54 10.89
CA ASN A 17 6.44 -4.76 11.68
C ASN A 17 6.50 -4.52 13.20
N TYR A 18 6.56 -3.26 13.66
CA TYR A 18 6.53 -2.98 15.09
C TYR A 18 5.20 -3.42 15.71
N MET A 19 5.25 -4.29 16.73
CA MET A 19 4.07 -5.00 17.24
C MET A 19 2.86 -4.09 17.55
N LYS A 20 3.08 -2.95 18.23
CA LYS A 20 1.97 -2.04 18.58
C LYS A 20 1.39 -1.37 17.34
N TYR A 21 2.23 -1.03 16.37
CA TYR A 21 1.78 -0.45 15.09
C TYR A 21 0.97 -1.49 14.30
N ALA A 22 1.52 -2.70 14.16
CA ALA A 22 0.89 -3.80 13.42
C ALA A 22 -0.47 -4.23 14.00
N GLN A 23 -0.65 -4.08 15.32
CA GLN A 23 -1.91 -4.37 16.01
C GLN A 23 -2.89 -3.19 15.99
N SER A 24 -2.47 -1.99 15.56
CA SER A 24 -3.28 -0.77 15.60
C SER A 24 -4.23 -0.69 14.42
N VAL A 25 -5.18 -1.62 14.38
CA VAL A 25 -6.25 -1.73 13.39
C VAL A 25 -7.45 -2.48 13.97
N ASP A 26 -8.64 -2.12 13.52
CA ASP A 26 -9.86 -2.86 13.83
C ASP A 26 -10.32 -3.69 12.62
N HIS A 27 -10.15 -5.00 12.70
CA HIS A 27 -10.55 -5.90 11.62
C HIS A 27 -12.06 -5.96 11.40
N ASN A 28 -12.88 -5.69 12.42
CA ASN A 28 -14.33 -5.64 12.23
C ASN A 28 -14.71 -4.43 11.39
N GLN A 29 -14.09 -3.27 11.64
CA GLN A 29 -14.30 -2.08 10.81
C GLN A 29 -13.87 -2.31 9.37
N LEU A 30 -12.73 -2.97 9.14
CA LEU A 30 -12.24 -3.29 7.79
C LEU A 30 -13.18 -4.22 7.00
N GLN A 31 -14.07 -4.95 7.66
CA GLN A 31 -15.08 -5.80 7.03
C GLN A 31 -16.46 -5.11 6.92
N GLY A 32 -16.54 -3.83 7.29
CA GLY A 32 -17.80 -3.06 7.29
C GLY A 32 -18.61 -3.18 8.59
N GLY A 33 -18.10 -3.87 9.60
CA GLY A 33 -18.73 -4.04 10.91
C GLY A 33 -18.62 -2.79 11.80
N ARG A 34 -19.61 -2.60 12.68
CA ARG A 34 -19.75 -1.40 13.54
C ARG A 34 -19.70 -1.67 15.04
N ASN A 35 -19.15 -2.81 15.42
CA ASN A 35 -19.03 -3.23 16.82
C ASN A 35 -18.14 -2.28 17.62
N VAL A 36 -18.14 -2.47 18.94
CA VAL A 36 -17.27 -1.77 19.90
C VAL A 36 -15.84 -1.69 19.37
N ILE A 37 -15.34 -0.46 19.23
CA ILE A 37 -14.02 -0.17 18.68
C ILE A 37 -12.96 -0.79 19.58
N THR A 38 -12.04 -1.53 18.97
CA THR A 38 -10.95 -2.16 19.71
C THR A 38 -10.06 -1.12 20.41
N SER A 39 -9.62 -1.46 21.63
CA SER A 39 -8.63 -0.65 22.37
C SER A 39 -7.25 -0.64 21.71
N LYS A 40 -6.99 -1.54 20.74
CA LYS A 40 -5.72 -1.62 20.00
C LYS A 40 -5.49 -0.44 19.06
N CYS A 41 -6.56 0.19 18.58
CA CYS A 41 -6.47 1.37 17.70
C CYS A 41 -6.02 2.65 18.41
N LYS A 42 -5.73 2.64 19.72
CA LYS A 42 -5.23 3.82 20.45
C LYS A 42 -3.92 4.32 19.82
N PRO A 43 -3.71 5.65 19.71
CA PRO A 43 -4.58 6.76 20.13
C PRO A 43 -5.49 7.30 19.00
N PHE A 44 -5.68 6.56 17.92
CA PHE A 44 -6.42 7.00 16.72
C PHE A 44 -7.79 6.32 16.61
N ARG A 45 -8.54 6.24 17.71
CA ARG A 45 -9.91 5.71 17.71
C ARG A 45 -10.93 6.81 17.59
N TYR A 46 -10.74 7.86 18.39
CA TYR A 46 -11.66 8.97 18.47
C TYR A 46 -11.00 10.27 18.01
N PRO A 47 -11.78 11.22 17.46
CA PRO A 47 -11.24 12.49 17.05
C PRO A 47 -10.71 13.28 18.25
N GLY A 48 -9.48 13.78 18.12
CA GLY A 48 -8.80 14.51 19.19
C GLY A 48 -8.18 13.65 20.30
N GLU A 49 -8.34 12.32 20.30
CA GLU A 49 -7.80 11.42 21.34
C GLU A 49 -6.29 11.57 21.51
N PHE A 50 -5.53 11.64 20.41
CA PHE A 50 -4.08 11.88 20.43
C PHE A 50 -3.67 13.19 21.13
N LYS A 51 -4.54 14.20 21.08
CA LYS A 51 -4.33 15.52 21.72
C LYS A 51 -5.01 15.65 23.08
N GLY A 52 -5.55 14.55 23.62
CA GLY A 52 -6.31 14.55 24.88
C GLY A 52 -7.64 15.30 24.81
N LYS A 53 -8.20 15.51 23.61
CA LYS A 53 -9.52 16.11 23.40
C LYS A 53 -10.58 15.02 23.23
N ASN A 54 -11.79 15.32 23.70
CA ASN A 54 -12.94 14.43 23.56
C ASN A 54 -13.92 15.03 22.56
N VAL A 55 -13.82 14.61 21.29
CA VAL A 55 -14.76 14.98 20.23
C VAL A 55 -15.67 13.80 19.95
N ASN A 56 -16.96 14.07 19.75
CA ASN A 56 -17.95 13.03 19.50
C ASN A 56 -17.65 12.30 18.18
N GLY A 57 -17.87 10.98 18.17
CA GLY A 57 -17.68 10.13 17.01
C GLY A 57 -16.39 9.34 17.03
N HIS A 58 -16.18 8.57 15.97
CA HIS A 58 -15.02 7.68 15.83
C HIS A 58 -14.50 7.60 14.41
N TYR A 59 -13.21 7.31 14.27
CA TYR A 59 -12.59 7.08 12.97
C TYR A 59 -12.93 5.71 12.40
N SER A 60 -13.24 5.68 11.10
CA SER A 60 -13.42 4.45 10.33
C SER A 60 -12.70 4.59 8.98
N PRO A 61 -11.60 3.83 8.75
CA PRO A 61 -10.95 2.90 9.68
C PRO A 61 -10.14 3.60 10.79
N CYS A 62 -10.09 2.99 11.98
CA CYS A 62 -9.27 3.46 13.10
C CYS A 62 -7.83 2.91 13.07
N GLY A 63 -6.96 3.57 13.83
CA GLY A 63 -5.62 3.06 14.17
C GLY A 63 -4.46 3.69 13.40
N ALA A 64 -3.25 3.40 13.86
CA ALA A 64 -2.02 4.02 13.35
C ALA A 64 -1.73 3.64 11.89
N ILE A 65 -2.18 2.45 11.45
CA ILE A 65 -2.00 1.99 10.06
C ILE A 65 -2.78 2.89 9.09
N ALA A 66 -4.03 3.22 9.43
CA ALA A 66 -4.85 4.13 8.62
C ALA A 66 -4.35 5.58 8.69
N TRP A 67 -3.90 6.01 9.86
CA TRP A 67 -3.43 7.37 10.11
C TRP A 67 -2.09 7.71 9.44
N SER A 68 -1.24 6.71 9.19
CA SER A 68 0.08 6.91 8.56
C SER A 68 0.07 6.55 7.08
N LEU A 69 -1.06 6.65 6.41
CA LEU A 69 -1.16 6.31 4.99
C LEU A 69 -0.24 7.19 4.15
N PHE A 70 0.49 6.55 3.23
CA PHE A 70 1.27 7.24 2.22
C PHE A 70 0.40 8.13 1.33
N ASN A 71 0.71 9.43 1.25
CA ASN A 71 -0.12 10.43 0.59
C ASN A 71 0.60 11.27 -0.48
N ASP A 72 1.81 10.90 -0.91
CA ASP A 72 2.43 11.56 -2.07
C ASP A 72 1.64 11.22 -3.36
N THR A 73 1.64 12.14 -4.32
CA THR A 73 1.11 11.87 -5.66
C THR A 73 2.26 11.73 -6.66
N ILE A 74 2.29 10.62 -7.40
CA ILE A 74 3.37 10.29 -8.32
C ILE A 74 2.79 10.23 -9.74
N SER A 75 3.38 10.99 -10.65
CA SER A 75 2.96 11.03 -12.06
C SER A 75 4.15 10.80 -13.00
N LEU A 76 3.92 10.06 -14.09
CA LEU A 76 4.92 9.67 -15.08
C LEU A 76 4.65 10.36 -16.43
N TYR A 77 5.68 11.00 -16.97
CA TYR A 77 5.65 11.74 -18.23
C TYR A 77 6.77 11.27 -19.17
N LYS A 78 6.50 11.23 -20.48
CA LYS A 78 7.57 11.06 -21.51
C LYS A 78 8.18 12.41 -21.87
N THR A 79 7.34 13.43 -21.96
CA THR A 79 7.71 14.84 -22.12
C THR A 79 6.74 15.68 -21.30
N PRO A 80 7.04 16.95 -20.97
CA PRO A 80 6.16 17.80 -20.17
C PRO A 80 4.72 17.93 -20.72
N LYS A 81 4.51 17.67 -22.02
CA LYS A 81 3.20 17.71 -22.68
C LYS A 81 2.55 16.32 -22.87
N ASN A 82 3.28 15.23 -22.65
CA ASN A 82 2.81 13.87 -22.89
C ASN A 82 2.77 13.08 -21.58
N ILE A 83 1.60 13.08 -20.95
CA ILE A 83 1.33 12.34 -19.73
C ILE A 83 1.10 10.86 -20.04
N ILE A 84 1.77 9.99 -19.28
CA ILE A 84 1.57 8.54 -19.37
C ILE A 84 0.70 8.09 -18.23
N CYS A 85 1.07 8.47 -17.02
CA CYS A 85 0.31 8.13 -15.82
C CYS A 85 0.18 9.35 -14.93
N ASP A 86 -1.04 9.83 -14.70
CA ASP A 86 -1.35 10.71 -13.58
C ASP A 86 -1.80 9.84 -12.40
N GLY A 87 -1.01 9.79 -11.33
CA GLY A 87 -1.35 9.00 -10.14
C GLY A 87 -2.49 9.60 -9.31
N GLY A 88 -2.74 10.90 -9.42
CA GLY A 88 -3.76 11.64 -8.68
C GLY A 88 -5.12 11.69 -9.37
N ALA A 89 -5.19 11.37 -10.67
CA ALA A 89 -6.43 11.45 -11.45
C ALA A 89 -7.34 10.22 -11.29
N PHE A 90 -7.53 9.72 -10.06
CA PHE A 90 -8.40 8.59 -9.76
C PHE A 90 -9.33 8.86 -8.59
N ASP A 91 -10.56 8.35 -8.68
CA ASP A 91 -11.49 8.32 -7.56
C ASP A 91 -11.17 7.18 -6.56
N VAL A 92 -11.87 7.16 -5.44
CA VAL A 92 -11.82 6.12 -4.40
C VAL A 92 -12.20 4.75 -4.99
N ASP A 93 -13.15 4.71 -5.92
CA ASP A 93 -13.58 3.46 -6.60
C ASP A 93 -12.61 3.03 -7.72
N GLY A 94 -11.54 3.81 -7.94
CA GLY A 94 -10.50 3.52 -8.93
C GLY A 94 -10.86 3.90 -10.37
N ASN A 95 -11.97 4.60 -10.56
CA ASN A 95 -12.34 5.19 -11.85
C ASN A 95 -11.36 6.30 -12.20
N CYS A 96 -10.92 6.33 -13.46
CA CYS A 96 -10.03 7.37 -13.95
C CYS A 96 -10.82 8.66 -14.22
N LEU A 97 -10.35 9.77 -13.68
CA LEU A 97 -10.93 11.10 -13.89
C LEU A 97 -10.43 11.75 -15.18
N LEU A 98 -9.35 11.22 -15.76
CA LEU A 98 -8.69 11.74 -16.95
C LEU A 98 -8.64 10.68 -18.05
N GLU A 99 -9.36 10.88 -19.15
CA GLU A 99 -9.43 9.90 -20.25
C GLU A 99 -8.08 9.66 -20.94
N SER A 100 -7.16 10.63 -20.93
CA SER A 100 -5.83 10.48 -21.52
C SER A 100 -4.87 9.63 -20.70
N ASN A 101 -5.27 9.21 -19.49
CA ASN A 101 -4.41 8.47 -18.58
C ASN A 101 -4.22 7.03 -19.06
N LYS A 102 -2.98 6.57 -19.20
CA LYS A 102 -2.64 5.22 -19.69
C LYS A 102 -2.30 4.26 -18.56
N CYS A 103 -2.71 4.59 -17.34
CA CYS A 103 -2.55 3.75 -16.18
C CYS A 103 -3.86 3.46 -15.46
N ALA A 104 -3.83 2.44 -14.61
CA ALA A 104 -4.95 2.00 -13.79
C ALA A 104 -4.57 2.01 -12.31
N LYS A 105 -5.56 2.35 -11.47
CA LYS A 105 -5.50 2.23 -10.01
C LYS A 105 -5.96 0.84 -9.55
N ASN A 106 -6.95 0.25 -10.20
CA ASN A 106 -7.49 -1.07 -9.83
C ASN A 106 -6.55 -2.20 -10.27
N GLY A 107 -6.50 -3.26 -9.46
CA GLY A 107 -5.63 -4.43 -9.67
C GLY A 107 -4.23 -4.30 -9.06
N ILE A 108 -3.96 -3.26 -8.26
CA ILE A 108 -2.69 -3.12 -7.51
C ILE A 108 -2.70 -3.96 -6.23
N ALA A 109 -3.89 -4.21 -5.69
CA ALA A 109 -4.11 -5.07 -4.54
C ALA A 109 -4.40 -6.52 -4.92
N LEU A 110 -4.18 -7.43 -3.97
CA LEU A 110 -4.55 -8.84 -4.16
C LEU A 110 -6.08 -9.00 -4.20
N HIS A 111 -6.59 -9.68 -5.21
CA HIS A 111 -8.04 -9.86 -5.43
C HIS A 111 -8.80 -10.40 -4.21
N SER A 112 -8.20 -11.31 -3.42
CA SER A 112 -8.84 -11.84 -2.21
C SER A 112 -9.05 -10.78 -1.13
N GLN A 113 -8.13 -9.83 -1.00
CA GLN A 113 -8.20 -8.75 -0.03
C GLN A 113 -9.23 -7.71 -0.42
N VAL A 114 -9.30 -7.41 -1.73
CA VAL A 114 -10.35 -6.56 -2.29
C VAL A 114 -11.71 -7.16 -1.97
N ARG A 115 -11.93 -8.46 -2.23
CA ARG A 115 -13.19 -9.16 -1.96
C ARG A 115 -13.65 -9.08 -0.50
N ILE A 116 -12.73 -9.22 0.45
CA ILE A 116 -13.06 -9.16 1.89
C ILE A 116 -13.53 -7.75 2.31
N ARG A 117 -13.12 -6.71 1.57
CA ARG A 117 -13.34 -5.30 1.89
C ARG A 117 -14.41 -4.62 1.02
N GLN A 118 -15.22 -5.39 0.29
CA GLN A 118 -16.25 -4.86 -0.63
C GLN A 118 -17.46 -4.23 0.08
N ASN A 119 -17.67 -4.54 1.36
CA ASN A 119 -18.82 -4.05 2.09
C ASN A 119 -18.55 -2.62 2.58
N SER A 120 -19.26 -1.64 2.00
CA SER A 120 -19.30 -0.30 2.54
C SER A 120 -19.90 -0.32 3.96
N PRO A 121 -19.39 0.49 4.90
CA PRO A 121 -19.93 0.54 6.26
C PRO A 121 -21.41 0.97 6.24
N ASP A 122 -22.32 0.08 6.67
CA ASP A 122 -23.78 0.25 6.60
C ASP A 122 -24.30 1.31 7.56
N LYS A 123 -24.70 2.52 7.09
CA LYS A 123 -25.08 3.77 7.81
C LYS A 123 -26.11 3.70 8.95
N THR A 124 -26.64 2.54 9.32
CA THR A 124 -27.95 2.46 9.97
C THR A 124 -28.03 2.12 11.48
N SER A 125 -26.94 2.17 12.28
CA SER A 125 -27.04 1.61 13.66
C SER A 125 -26.28 2.24 14.82
N ASN A 126 -25.43 3.27 14.66
CA ASN A 126 -24.76 3.91 15.81
C ASN A 126 -25.25 5.36 16.03
N PRO A 127 -25.50 5.78 17.29
CA PRO A 127 -25.93 7.15 17.59
C PRO A 127 -24.79 8.20 17.50
N GLU A 128 -23.53 7.76 17.41
CA GLU A 128 -22.36 8.64 17.32
C GLU A 128 -21.89 8.83 15.86
N PRO A 129 -21.40 10.03 15.50
CA PRO A 129 -20.98 10.33 14.12
C PRO A 129 -19.75 9.49 13.73
N MET A 130 -19.79 8.91 12.54
CA MET A 130 -18.69 8.12 11.99
C MET A 130 -17.84 8.99 11.06
N TRP A 131 -16.57 9.17 11.40
CA TRP A 131 -15.62 9.95 10.62
C TRP A 131 -15.02 9.07 9.51
N THR A 132 -15.28 9.44 8.26
CA THR A 132 -14.84 8.70 7.06
C THR A 132 -14.38 9.65 5.97
N ASN A 133 -13.74 9.14 4.92
CA ASN A 133 -13.30 9.92 3.75
C ASN A 133 -14.41 10.79 3.12
N LYS A 134 -15.65 10.27 3.09
CA LYS A 134 -16.78 10.96 2.46
C LYS A 134 -17.22 12.21 3.22
N GLY A 135 -16.81 12.33 4.50
CA GLY A 135 -17.23 13.39 5.39
C GLY A 135 -18.75 13.41 5.63
N ASP A 136 -19.19 14.45 6.32
CA ASP A 136 -20.60 14.75 6.55
C ASP A 136 -20.88 16.23 6.29
N MET A 137 -21.52 16.52 5.15
CA MET A 137 -21.86 17.89 4.75
C MET A 137 -22.83 18.60 5.71
N SER A 138 -23.54 17.86 6.57
CA SER A 138 -24.46 18.43 7.56
C SER A 138 -23.77 18.88 8.85
N SER A 139 -22.50 18.50 9.05
CA SER A 139 -21.74 18.86 10.23
C SER A 139 -21.24 20.30 10.17
N SER A 140 -21.17 20.95 11.35
CA SER A 140 -20.54 22.26 11.52
C SER A 140 -19.01 22.18 11.68
N ASP A 141 -18.47 20.99 11.97
CA ASP A 141 -17.03 20.78 12.10
C ASP A 141 -16.37 20.68 10.70
N PRO A 142 -15.41 21.55 10.36
CA PRO A 142 -14.79 21.56 9.04
C PRO A 142 -14.00 20.28 8.73
N TYR A 143 -13.44 19.60 9.73
CA TYR A 143 -12.69 18.36 9.54
C TYR A 143 -13.64 17.20 9.24
N LEU A 144 -14.74 17.08 9.98
CA LEU A 144 -15.77 16.08 9.72
C LEU A 144 -16.45 16.32 8.37
N GLN A 145 -16.69 17.57 8.01
CA GLN A 145 -17.29 17.93 6.72
C GLN A 145 -16.45 17.43 5.53
N HIS A 146 -15.13 17.55 5.62
CA HIS A 146 -14.21 17.19 4.53
C HIS A 146 -13.56 15.80 4.67
N GLY A 147 -13.84 15.07 5.77
CA GLY A 147 -13.33 13.72 6.01
C GLY A 147 -11.87 13.65 6.49
N TYR A 148 -11.39 14.66 7.20
CA TYR A 148 -10.03 14.73 7.73
C TYR A 148 -9.95 14.29 9.20
N TYR A 149 -8.74 13.96 9.65
CA TYR A 149 -8.45 13.79 11.08
C TYR A 149 -8.60 15.12 11.82
N PHE A 150 -9.23 15.09 13.00
CA PHE A 150 -9.57 16.28 13.76
C PHE A 150 -8.32 17.06 14.19
N GLY A 151 -8.21 18.29 13.71
CA GLY A 151 -7.17 19.23 14.12
C GLY A 151 -5.76 18.82 13.69
N GLU A 152 -5.61 17.94 12.69
CA GLU A 152 -4.32 17.47 12.22
C GLU A 152 -4.10 17.86 10.74
N PRO A 153 -2.99 18.55 10.41
CA PRO A 153 -2.60 18.72 9.01
C PRO A 153 -2.12 17.37 8.48
N GLY A 154 -2.69 16.90 7.39
CA GLY A 154 -2.35 15.60 6.84
C GLY A 154 -3.27 15.21 5.69
N HIS A 155 -3.57 13.91 5.62
CA HIS A 155 -4.44 13.36 4.60
C HIS A 155 -5.87 13.14 5.12
N LYS A 156 -6.79 12.90 4.18
CA LYS A 156 -8.15 12.45 4.50
C LYS A 156 -8.13 11.03 5.06
N ILE A 157 -9.10 10.70 5.91
CA ILE A 157 -9.27 9.33 6.41
C ILE A 157 -9.43 8.40 5.20
N PRO A 158 -8.67 7.29 5.11
CA PRO A 158 -8.77 6.39 3.97
C PRO A 158 -10.13 5.74 3.84
N SER A 159 -10.52 5.39 2.62
CA SER A 159 -11.64 4.46 2.41
C SER A 159 -11.15 3.02 2.53
N ILE A 160 -11.95 2.17 3.16
CA ILE A 160 -11.65 0.73 3.31
C ILE A 160 -11.65 0.01 1.96
N THR A 161 -12.44 0.52 1.00
CA THR A 161 -12.57 -0.02 -0.36
C THR A 161 -11.44 0.42 -1.29
N ASP A 162 -10.67 1.45 -0.92
CA ASP A 162 -9.62 1.99 -1.78
C ASP A 162 -8.43 1.02 -1.86
N GLU A 163 -8.06 0.59 -3.08
CA GLU A 163 -6.92 -0.28 -3.28
C GLU A 163 -5.60 0.32 -2.78
N ASP A 164 -5.44 1.65 -2.78
CA ASP A 164 -4.24 2.31 -2.23
C ASP A 164 -4.11 2.03 -0.72
N PHE A 165 -5.23 2.11 0.00
CA PHE A 165 -5.26 1.76 1.42
C PHE A 165 -5.14 0.25 1.65
N ILE A 166 -5.73 -0.57 0.77
CA ILE A 166 -5.59 -2.03 0.87
C ILE A 166 -4.13 -2.45 0.76
N VAL A 167 -3.40 -1.92 -0.23
CA VAL A 167 -1.96 -2.16 -0.38
C VAL A 167 -1.19 -1.68 0.84
N TRP A 168 -1.46 -0.46 1.33
CA TRP A 168 -0.79 0.09 2.52
C TRP A 168 -1.05 -0.74 3.79
N SER A 169 -2.28 -1.22 3.97
CA SER A 169 -2.68 -2.02 5.14
C SER A 169 -2.03 -3.41 5.17
N ASN A 170 -1.42 -3.85 4.06
CA ASN A 170 -0.63 -5.07 4.00
C ASN A 170 0.78 -4.77 4.50
N LEU A 171 0.96 -5.01 5.78
CA LEU A 171 2.19 -4.64 6.47
C LEU A 171 3.41 -5.36 5.89
N ALA A 172 4.46 -4.60 5.64
CA ALA A 172 5.75 -5.13 5.29
C ALA A 172 6.42 -5.82 6.50
N TYR A 173 7.12 -6.91 6.22
CA TYR A 173 7.90 -7.64 7.23
C TYR A 173 9.24 -6.95 7.56
N LEU A 174 9.76 -6.16 6.62
CA LEU A 174 11.04 -5.45 6.73
C LEU A 174 10.81 -3.93 6.85
N PRO A 175 11.75 -3.17 7.45
CA PRO A 175 11.68 -1.72 7.56
C PRO A 175 11.75 -0.99 6.21
N ASP A 176 12.39 -1.65 5.24
CA ASP A 176 12.55 -1.17 3.88
C ASP A 176 11.63 -2.01 2.98
N PHE A 177 10.68 -1.36 2.33
CA PHE A 177 9.69 -2.04 1.50
C PHE A 177 9.25 -1.20 0.32
N PHE A 178 8.64 -1.87 -0.65
CA PHE A 178 8.01 -1.27 -1.82
C PHE A 178 6.56 -1.74 -1.90
N ASN A 179 5.68 -0.79 -2.19
CA ASN A 179 4.25 -1.02 -2.37
C ASN A 179 3.83 -0.64 -3.79
N ASN A 180 2.82 -1.36 -4.29
CA ASN A 180 2.22 -1.10 -5.59
C ASN A 180 1.50 0.25 -5.57
N TYR A 181 1.70 1.05 -6.61
CA TYR A 181 1.03 2.33 -6.77
C TYR A 181 0.09 2.32 -7.97
N ARG A 182 0.61 2.19 -9.20
CA ARG A 182 -0.22 2.23 -10.42
C ARG A 182 0.29 1.22 -11.45
N ILE A 183 -0.61 0.77 -12.31
CA ILE A 183 -0.29 -0.15 -13.41
C ILE A 183 -0.37 0.64 -14.72
N VAL A 184 0.75 0.74 -15.43
CA VAL A 184 0.82 1.30 -16.78
C VAL A 184 0.53 0.16 -17.76
N ASN A 185 -0.57 0.30 -18.50
CA ASN A 185 -1.06 -0.72 -19.45
C ASN A 185 -0.47 -0.58 -20.85
N THR A 186 0.54 0.26 -21.02
CA THR A 186 1.17 0.55 -22.31
C THR A 186 2.67 0.34 -22.22
N ASP A 187 3.27 -0.08 -23.34
CA ASP A 187 4.70 -0.30 -23.43
C ASP A 187 5.45 1.03 -23.32
N LEU A 188 6.58 0.99 -22.62
CA LEU A 188 7.50 2.12 -22.52
C LEU A 188 8.70 1.86 -23.43
N GLU A 189 8.76 2.56 -24.55
CA GLU A 189 9.91 2.56 -25.46
C GLU A 189 11.16 3.11 -24.77
N ALA A 190 12.34 2.78 -25.29
CA ALA A 190 13.59 3.37 -24.81
C ALA A 190 13.58 4.90 -25.02
N GLY A 191 13.94 5.65 -23.98
CA GLY A 191 13.96 7.11 -24.00
C GLY A 191 13.91 7.69 -22.59
N ASP A 192 13.84 9.02 -22.54
CA ASP A 192 13.78 9.75 -21.28
C ASP A 192 12.35 9.84 -20.76
N TYR A 193 12.20 9.64 -19.46
CA TYR A 193 10.93 9.77 -18.73
C TYR A 193 11.17 10.56 -17.46
N TYR A 194 10.14 11.30 -17.04
CA TYR A 194 10.21 12.19 -15.91
C TYR A 194 9.11 11.82 -14.91
N PHE A 195 9.50 11.72 -13.64
CA PHE A 195 8.55 11.65 -12.55
C PHE A 195 8.27 13.07 -12.05
N ASN A 196 6.99 13.42 -12.00
CA ASN A 196 6.51 14.58 -11.26
C ASN A 196 5.89 14.09 -9.96
N ILE A 197 6.44 14.49 -8.82
CA ILE A 197 6.04 13.99 -7.50
C ILE A 197 5.61 15.18 -6.65
N THR A 198 4.38 15.14 -6.14
CA THR A 198 3.94 16.08 -5.09
C THR A 198 4.23 15.45 -3.75
N GLU A 199 5.21 16.00 -3.03
CA GLU A 199 5.63 15.50 -1.73
C GLU A 199 4.73 16.03 -0.61
N GLN A 200 4.04 15.12 0.07
CA GLN A 200 3.18 15.38 1.23
C GLN A 200 3.53 14.50 2.43
N TYR A 201 4.11 13.33 2.19
CA TYR A 201 4.51 12.36 3.20
C TYR A 201 5.91 12.69 3.72
N ASP A 202 5.99 13.07 4.98
CA ASP A 202 7.25 13.38 5.66
C ASP A 202 7.96 12.09 6.08
N VAL A 203 9.18 11.91 5.58
CA VAL A 203 10.10 10.85 6.03
C VAL A 203 11.31 11.38 6.78
N VAL A 204 11.52 12.71 6.78
CA VAL A 204 12.72 13.33 7.36
C VAL A 204 12.66 13.26 8.89
N SER A 205 11.47 13.42 9.48
CA SER A 205 11.27 13.34 10.94
C SER A 205 11.75 12.03 11.58
N PHE A 206 11.76 10.93 10.84
CA PHE A 206 12.26 9.63 11.30
C PHE A 206 13.52 9.16 10.58
N SER A 207 14.24 10.06 9.89
CA SER A 207 15.46 9.72 9.14
C SER A 207 15.22 8.62 8.10
N GLY A 208 14.06 8.65 7.44
CA GLY A 208 13.68 7.75 6.36
C GLY A 208 14.05 8.29 4.98
N GLN A 209 13.82 7.46 3.96
CA GLN A 209 14.03 7.80 2.56
C GLN A 209 12.86 7.31 1.71
N LYS A 210 12.52 8.05 0.65
CA LYS A 210 11.48 7.67 -0.32
C LYS A 210 12.10 7.32 -1.66
N TYR A 211 11.50 6.36 -2.34
CA TYR A 211 11.93 5.89 -3.65
C TYR A 211 10.71 5.70 -4.55
N VAL A 212 10.92 5.87 -5.85
CA VAL A 212 9.96 5.47 -6.88
C VAL A 212 10.68 4.56 -7.85
N ARG A 213 10.04 3.46 -8.24
CA ARG A 213 10.60 2.53 -9.23
C ARG A 213 9.56 2.07 -10.24
N LEU A 214 10.02 1.77 -11.45
CA LEU A 214 9.28 1.06 -12.47
C LEU A 214 9.76 -0.39 -12.50
N ILE A 215 8.82 -1.32 -12.45
CA ILE A 215 9.12 -2.75 -12.57
C ILE A 215 8.23 -3.39 -13.63
N SER A 216 8.75 -4.43 -14.28
CA SER A 216 7.99 -5.32 -15.15
C SER A 216 8.02 -6.72 -14.55
N TYR A 217 6.89 -7.42 -14.56
CA TYR A 217 6.80 -8.77 -14.03
C TYR A 217 7.03 -9.81 -15.12
N ASN A 218 7.73 -10.88 -14.75
CA ASN A 218 7.68 -12.14 -15.47
C ASN A 218 6.67 -13.07 -14.79
N TRP A 219 6.40 -14.23 -15.37
CA TRP A 219 5.57 -15.28 -14.73
C TRP A 219 5.98 -15.58 -13.28
N LEU A 220 7.29 -15.55 -12.98
CA LEU A 220 7.83 -15.85 -11.66
C LEU A 220 7.81 -14.64 -10.69
N GLY A 221 7.33 -13.48 -11.13
CA GLY A 221 7.31 -12.23 -10.38
C GLY A 221 8.38 -11.24 -10.81
N GLU A 222 8.88 -10.46 -9.85
CA GLU A 222 9.95 -9.47 -10.08
C GLU A 222 11.25 -10.20 -10.45
N LYS A 223 12.10 -9.54 -11.24
CA LYS A 223 13.38 -10.10 -11.69
C LYS A 223 14.33 -10.28 -10.49
N GLN A 224 14.38 -11.49 -9.95
CA GLN A 224 15.29 -11.90 -8.88
C GLN A 224 16.22 -13.03 -9.32
N TYR A 225 17.51 -12.89 -9.06
CA TYR A 225 18.52 -13.90 -9.42
C TYR A 225 18.86 -14.87 -8.27
N ILE A 226 18.50 -14.51 -7.03
CA ILE A 226 18.87 -15.25 -5.81
C ILE A 226 18.37 -16.70 -5.87
N LEU A 227 17.10 -16.90 -6.24
CA LEU A 227 16.51 -18.23 -6.34
C LEU A 227 17.24 -19.10 -7.38
N GLY A 228 17.59 -18.53 -8.54
CA GLY A 228 18.32 -19.23 -9.59
C GLY A 228 19.71 -19.64 -9.13
N ILE A 229 20.44 -18.73 -8.49
CA ILE A 229 21.78 -19.00 -7.93
C ILE A 229 21.71 -20.11 -6.87
N LEU A 230 20.72 -20.05 -5.97
CA LEU A 230 20.55 -21.03 -4.90
C LEU A 230 20.25 -22.43 -5.46
N LEU A 231 19.32 -22.55 -6.40
CA LEU A 231 19.01 -23.83 -7.05
C LEU A 231 20.21 -24.41 -7.81
N LEU A 232 20.96 -23.57 -8.52
CA LEU A 232 22.18 -24.01 -9.20
C LEU A 232 23.26 -24.48 -8.21
N SER A 233 23.49 -23.73 -7.12
CA SER A 233 24.47 -24.12 -6.12
C SER A 233 24.14 -25.46 -5.46
N ILE A 234 22.86 -25.68 -5.11
CA ILE A 234 22.40 -26.91 -4.48
C ILE A 234 22.49 -28.07 -5.48
N GLY A 235 22.10 -27.84 -6.74
CA GLY A 235 22.23 -28.83 -7.80
C GLY A 235 23.67 -29.27 -8.05
N CYS A 236 24.63 -28.32 -8.03
CA CYS A 236 26.05 -28.64 -8.16
C CYS A 236 26.57 -29.49 -7.00
N ILE A 237 26.16 -29.18 -5.76
CA ILE A 237 26.57 -29.96 -4.58
C ILE A 237 26.05 -31.41 -4.68
N PHE A 238 24.76 -31.59 -4.96
CA PHE A 238 24.19 -32.94 -5.10
C PHE A 238 24.80 -33.73 -6.27
N PHE A 239 25.12 -33.05 -7.37
CA PHE A 239 25.80 -33.70 -8.50
C PHE A 239 27.19 -34.20 -8.09
N LEU A 240 27.99 -33.37 -7.41
CA LEU A 240 29.31 -33.77 -6.91
C LEU A 240 29.21 -34.95 -5.93
N ASP A 241 28.26 -34.91 -4.99
CA ASP A 241 28.04 -36.01 -4.04
C ASP A 241 27.67 -37.31 -4.76
N SER A 242 26.82 -37.23 -5.80
CA SER A 242 26.46 -38.41 -6.60
C SER A 242 27.65 -39.01 -7.34
N VAL A 243 28.53 -38.18 -7.89
CA VAL A 243 29.76 -38.62 -8.57
C VAL A 243 30.72 -39.26 -7.59
N VAL A 244 30.88 -38.69 -6.40
CA VAL A 244 31.70 -39.26 -5.32
C VAL A 244 31.18 -40.64 -4.93
N VAL A 245 29.87 -40.79 -4.68
CA VAL A 245 29.27 -42.09 -4.31
C VAL A 245 29.44 -43.12 -5.44
N LEU A 246 29.28 -42.73 -6.70
CA LEU A 246 29.50 -43.62 -7.85
C LEU A 246 30.96 -44.09 -7.94
N ILE A 247 31.92 -43.19 -7.75
CA ILE A 247 33.35 -43.53 -7.73
C ILE A 247 33.65 -44.50 -6.57
N PHE A 248 33.19 -44.20 -5.36
CA PHE A 248 33.37 -45.09 -4.20
C PHE A 248 32.81 -46.50 -4.47
N LYS A 249 31.59 -46.59 -5.02
CA LYS A 249 30.96 -47.88 -5.33
C LYS A 249 31.71 -48.67 -6.40
N HIS A 250 32.18 -48.04 -7.47
CA HIS A 250 32.80 -48.75 -8.60
C HIS A 250 34.31 -48.98 -8.48
N VAL A 251 35.02 -48.13 -7.74
CA VAL A 251 36.48 -48.21 -7.63
C VAL A 251 36.93 -48.92 -6.35
N ILE A 252 36.21 -48.75 -5.24
CA ILE A 252 36.65 -49.25 -3.92
C ILE A 252 35.94 -50.55 -3.52
N TYR A 253 34.66 -50.72 -3.86
CA TYR A 253 33.86 -51.92 -3.54
C TYR A 253 33.76 -52.91 -4.72
N LYS A 254 34.89 -53.22 -5.37
CA LYS A 254 34.95 -54.25 -6.41
C LYS A 254 35.34 -55.61 -5.84
#